data_AF-A0A0D2HD30-F1
#
_entry.id   AF-A0A0D2HD30-F1
#
_cell.length_a   1.000
_cell.length_b   1.000
_cell.length_c   1.000
_cell.angle_alpha   90.00
_cell.angle_beta   90.00
_cell.angle_gamma   90.00
#
_symmetry.space_group_name_H-M   'P 1'
#
loop_
_entity.id
_entity.type
_entity.pdbx_description
1 polymer ?
#
loop_
_entity_poly.entity_id
_entity_poly.type
_entity_poly.pdbx_seq_one_letter_code
_entity_poly.pdbx_strand_id
1 'polypeptide(L)'
;MHVPIAVAVLLYSLVTLAQQSQVSGSLGTVTLSPSPSLPSGVAQTVDPAFPGLAFEARSFWCYAGTAGQPNKFSLNLLRTIADKTKTKPVIRVGGTSLDHSLGYDPDQPTAIHVPEGQPAGIPSNMTFGPSYFESFTNFPDAGYILDIPFSYKNHTNSLHFIDVAYRKIGAGHIYALELGNEVNLYRQPLDWSIADYVSQWTVWTSDIAASLGVGNDTRVWQAAATSVNPLLSGYQPDNSWQIPTIFKNGALVKDRHHH
;
A
#
# COMPACT_ATOMS: atom_id res chain seq x y z
N MET A 1 -49.40 35.91 -35.62
CA MET A 1 -48.05 36.24 -36.15
C MET A 1 -47.08 36.08 -34.99
N HIS A 2 -46.48 34.93 -34.68
CA HIS A 2 -45.57 34.08 -35.49
C HIS A 2 -44.34 34.83 -36.02
N VAL A 3 -43.34 34.98 -35.14
CA VAL A 3 -41.94 34.63 -35.45
C VAL A 3 -41.37 33.97 -34.18
N PRO A 4 -40.86 32.72 -34.24
CA PRO A 4 -40.35 32.02 -33.07
C PRO A 4 -38.95 32.53 -32.70
N ILE A 5 -38.66 32.52 -31.40
CA ILE A 5 -37.38 32.81 -30.73
C ILE A 5 -36.22 31.89 -31.21
N ALA A 6 -36.48 30.98 -32.14
CA ALA A 6 -35.52 30.05 -32.73
C ALA A 6 -34.48 30.68 -33.67
N VAL A 7 -34.62 31.95 -34.08
CA VAL A 7 -33.68 32.59 -35.03
C VAL A 7 -32.55 33.37 -34.34
N ALA A 8 -32.71 33.77 -33.07
CA ALA A 8 -31.66 34.53 -32.37
C ALA A 8 -30.55 33.64 -31.77
N VAL A 9 -30.82 32.35 -31.54
CA VAL A 9 -29.85 31.42 -30.93
C VAL A 9 -28.95 30.74 -31.98
N LEU A 10 -29.38 30.72 -33.26
CA LEU A 10 -28.60 30.08 -34.32
C LEU A 10 -27.42 30.93 -34.84
N LEU A 11 -27.42 32.24 -34.58
CA LEU A 11 -26.32 33.14 -35.02
C LEU A 11 -25.16 33.21 -34.02
N TYR A 12 -25.38 32.92 -32.73
CA TYR A 12 -24.29 32.86 -31.74
C TYR A 12 -23.54 31.53 -31.73
N SER A 13 -24.12 30.47 -32.30
CA SER A 13 -23.48 29.15 -32.43
C SER A 13 -22.69 28.96 -33.73
N LEU A 14 -22.85 29.85 -34.72
CA LEU A 14 -22.06 29.84 -35.95
C LEU A 14 -20.82 30.76 -35.91
N VAL A 15 -20.72 31.68 -34.93
CA VAL A 15 -19.55 32.56 -34.79
C VAL A 15 -18.48 31.97 -33.85
N THR A 16 -18.82 31.02 -32.98
CA THR A 16 -17.83 30.33 -32.12
C THR A 16 -17.16 29.12 -32.77
N LEU A 17 -17.61 28.67 -33.96
CA LEU A 17 -16.92 27.64 -34.75
C LEU A 17 -15.90 28.20 -35.76
N ALA A 18 -15.83 29.52 -35.94
CA ALA A 18 -14.91 30.14 -36.90
C ALA A 18 -13.66 30.79 -36.25
N GLN A 19 -13.49 30.67 -34.93
CA GLN A 19 -12.33 31.20 -34.19
C GLN A 19 -11.42 30.14 -33.57
N GLN A 20 -11.58 28.85 -33.92
CA GLN A 20 -10.44 27.93 -33.88
C GLN A 20 -9.60 28.11 -35.15
N SER A 21 -9.12 29.34 -35.33
CA SER A 21 -7.97 29.62 -36.18
C SER A 21 -6.80 28.85 -35.63
N GLN A 22 -6.53 27.70 -36.26
CA GLN A 22 -5.18 27.19 -36.51
C GLN A 22 -4.20 27.45 -35.35
N VAL A 23 -4.35 26.67 -34.27
CA VAL A 23 -3.12 26.24 -33.59
C VAL A 23 -2.43 25.34 -34.61
N SER A 24 -1.58 25.93 -35.44
CA SER A 24 -0.57 25.20 -36.20
C SER A 24 0.38 24.59 -35.17
N GLY A 25 -0.08 23.53 -34.51
CA GLY A 25 0.78 22.63 -33.80
C GLY A 25 1.67 22.03 -34.86
N SER A 26 2.86 22.61 -35.05
CA SER A 26 3.94 21.90 -35.69
C SER A 26 4.03 20.55 -34.97
N LEU A 27 3.64 19.47 -35.65
CA LEU A 27 3.96 18.11 -35.24
C LEU A 27 5.48 17.99 -35.31
N GLY A 28 6.14 18.53 -34.29
CA GLY A 28 7.57 18.41 -34.12
C GLY A 28 7.87 16.93 -33.97
N THR A 29 8.55 16.36 -34.95
CA THR A 29 9.01 14.98 -34.83
C THR A 29 10.20 14.98 -33.88
N VAL A 30 9.99 14.54 -32.65
CA VAL A 30 11.08 14.26 -31.72
C VAL A 30 11.66 12.90 -32.12
N THR A 31 12.86 12.91 -32.69
CA THR A 31 13.57 11.67 -33.01
C THR A 31 14.38 11.24 -31.79
N LEU A 32 13.94 10.18 -31.12
CA LEU A 32 14.73 9.52 -30.08
C LEU A 32 15.70 8.56 -30.76
N SER A 33 17.01 8.76 -30.54
CA SER A 33 18.06 7.86 -31.04
C SER A 33 18.73 7.17 -29.86
N PRO A 34 18.08 6.13 -29.26
CA PRO A 34 18.70 5.42 -28.15
C PRO A 34 20.01 4.79 -28.62
N SER A 35 21.03 4.88 -27.77
CA SER A 35 22.29 4.18 -28.00
C SER A 35 22.03 2.66 -28.04
N PRO A 36 22.64 1.91 -28.98
CA PRO A 36 22.53 0.45 -29.02
C PRO A 36 23.23 -0.22 -27.83
N SER A 37 24.08 0.49 -27.10
CA SER A 37 24.72 0.03 -25.87
C SER A 37 24.27 0.85 -24.67
N LEU A 38 23.98 0.17 -23.57
CA LEU A 38 23.70 0.78 -22.27
C LEU A 38 24.98 1.51 -21.80
N PRO A 39 24.95 2.84 -21.57
CA PRO A 39 26.09 3.53 -20.98
C PRO A 39 26.36 2.96 -19.58
N SER A 40 27.63 2.66 -19.26
CA SER A 40 28.00 2.07 -17.97
C SER A 40 27.56 2.97 -16.81
N GLY A 41 26.82 2.41 -15.85
CA GLY A 41 26.41 3.11 -14.62
C GLY A 41 25.21 4.07 -14.76
N VAL A 42 24.53 4.10 -15.92
CA VAL A 42 23.42 5.05 -16.15
C VAL A 42 22.04 4.43 -15.99
N ALA A 43 21.85 3.16 -16.33
CA ALA A 43 20.56 2.47 -16.19
C ALA A 43 20.64 1.34 -15.18
N GLN A 44 19.67 1.32 -14.25
CA GLN A 44 19.51 0.25 -13.28
C GLN A 44 18.70 -0.89 -13.89
N THR A 45 19.04 -2.13 -13.54
CA THR A 45 18.20 -3.29 -13.84
C THR A 45 16.89 -3.13 -13.08
N VAL A 46 15.77 -3.25 -13.80
CA VAL A 46 14.45 -3.30 -13.17
C VAL A 46 14.30 -4.70 -12.56
N ASP A 47 14.04 -4.76 -11.26
CA ASP A 47 13.74 -6.01 -10.58
C ASP A 47 12.51 -6.67 -11.24
N PRO A 48 12.57 -7.94 -11.66
CA PRO A 48 11.40 -8.64 -12.19
C PRO A 48 10.20 -8.67 -11.21
N ALA A 49 10.43 -8.49 -9.91
CA ALA A 49 9.40 -8.38 -8.87
C ALA A 49 8.78 -6.98 -8.77
N PHE A 50 9.21 -6.03 -9.61
CA PHE A 50 8.70 -4.66 -9.65
C PHE A 50 7.16 -4.57 -9.76
N PRO A 51 6.44 -5.46 -10.49
CA PRO A 51 4.98 -5.52 -10.43
C PRO A 51 4.50 -6.07 -9.07
N GLY A 52 4.49 -5.22 -8.06
CA GLY A 52 3.91 -5.52 -6.75
C GLY A 52 2.38 -5.43 -6.78
N LEU A 53 1.72 -6.22 -5.94
CA LEU A 53 0.27 -6.16 -5.72
C LEU A 53 0.00 -5.69 -4.29
N ALA A 54 -1.05 -4.91 -4.10
CA ALA A 54 -1.45 -4.45 -2.78
C ALA A 54 -2.94 -4.73 -2.54
N PHE A 55 -3.26 -5.20 -1.34
CA PHE A 55 -4.62 -5.44 -0.89
C PHE A 55 -4.87 -4.73 0.43
N GLU A 56 -6.05 -4.11 0.54
CA GLU A 56 -6.61 -3.78 1.84
C GLU A 56 -6.80 -5.07 2.64
N ALA A 57 -6.30 -5.12 3.88
CA ALA A 57 -6.36 -6.26 4.79
C ALA A 57 -7.80 -6.77 4.93
N ARG A 58 -8.78 -5.87 5.01
CA ARG A 58 -10.20 -6.24 5.04
C ARG A 58 -10.63 -7.07 3.82
N SER A 59 -10.10 -6.77 2.64
CA SER A 59 -10.53 -7.39 1.38
C SER A 59 -9.68 -8.60 0.98
N PHE A 60 -8.46 -8.72 1.51
CA PHE A 60 -7.52 -9.78 1.14
C PHE A 60 -8.13 -11.18 1.27
N TRP A 61 -8.82 -11.46 2.38
CA TRP A 61 -9.52 -12.73 2.61
C TRP A 61 -10.47 -13.12 1.45
N CYS A 62 -11.19 -12.16 0.88
CA CYS A 62 -12.13 -12.38 -0.22
C CYS A 62 -11.41 -12.74 -1.53
N TYR A 63 -10.24 -12.14 -1.78
CA TYR A 63 -9.43 -12.40 -2.96
C TYR A 63 -8.54 -13.63 -2.83
N ALA A 64 -8.10 -13.96 -1.62
CA ALA A 64 -7.30 -15.15 -1.36
C ALA A 64 -8.17 -16.42 -1.29
N GLY A 65 -9.37 -16.31 -0.73
CA GLY A 65 -10.21 -17.45 -0.38
C GLY A 65 -9.84 -18.03 0.98
N THR A 66 -10.68 -18.94 1.49
CA THR A 66 -10.49 -19.59 2.79
C THR A 66 -9.37 -20.64 2.72
N ALA A 67 -8.83 -21.08 3.86
CA ALA A 67 -7.81 -22.12 3.93
C ALA A 67 -8.13 -23.33 3.02
N GLY A 68 -7.20 -23.69 2.13
CA GLY A 68 -7.35 -24.82 1.21
C GLY A 68 -8.41 -24.65 0.11
N GLN A 69 -9.07 -23.50 0.03
CA GLN A 69 -10.06 -23.15 -1.00
C GLN A 69 -9.68 -21.81 -1.64
N PRO A 70 -8.60 -21.77 -2.44
CA PRO A 70 -8.14 -20.55 -3.06
C PRO A 70 -9.19 -19.99 -4.02
N ASN A 71 -9.32 -18.67 -4.06
CA ASN A 71 -10.01 -18.02 -5.17
C ASN A 71 -9.22 -18.31 -6.47
N LYS A 72 -9.81 -19.14 -7.33
CA LYS A 72 -9.14 -19.62 -8.55
C LYS A 72 -8.78 -18.50 -9.51
N PHE A 73 -9.55 -17.42 -9.57
CA PHE A 73 -9.25 -16.28 -10.42
C PHE A 73 -7.97 -15.58 -9.96
N SER A 74 -7.90 -15.21 -8.67
CA SER A 74 -6.72 -14.55 -8.10
C SER A 74 -5.47 -15.41 -8.18
N LEU A 75 -5.60 -16.72 -7.89
CA LEU A 75 -4.49 -17.66 -7.98
C LEU A 75 -3.95 -17.76 -9.42
N ASN A 76 -4.83 -17.83 -10.42
CA ASN A 76 -4.41 -17.89 -11.82
C ASN A 76 -3.75 -16.59 -12.29
N LEU A 77 -4.24 -15.43 -11.82
CA LEU A 77 -3.63 -14.13 -12.11
C LEU A 77 -2.20 -14.06 -11.54
N LEU A 78 -2.02 -14.43 -10.27
CA LEU A 78 -0.71 -14.44 -9.61
C LEU A 78 0.28 -15.37 -10.30
N ARG A 79 -0.17 -16.58 -10.68
CA ARG A 79 0.64 -17.52 -11.47
C ARG A 79 1.04 -16.95 -12.81
N THR A 80 0.11 -16.29 -13.51
CA THR A 80 0.40 -15.66 -14.81
C THR A 80 1.45 -14.55 -14.67
N ILE A 81 1.38 -13.75 -13.60
CA ILE A 81 2.40 -12.72 -13.32
C ILE A 81 3.75 -13.38 -13.08
N ALA A 82 3.81 -14.37 -12.19
CA ALA A 82 5.04 -15.11 -11.88
C ALA A 82 5.66 -15.78 -13.12
N ASP A 83 4.82 -16.38 -13.97
CA ASP A 83 5.25 -17.03 -15.22
C ASP A 83 5.82 -16.03 -16.23
N LYS A 84 5.32 -14.79 -16.26
CA LYS A 84 5.79 -13.73 -17.16
C LYS A 84 7.05 -13.05 -16.64
N THR A 85 7.12 -12.77 -15.34
CA THR A 85 8.25 -12.09 -14.71
C THR A 85 9.38 -13.04 -14.33
N LYS A 86 9.13 -14.35 -14.29
CA LYS A 86 10.06 -15.39 -13.83
C LYS A 86 10.56 -15.15 -12.40
N THR A 87 9.70 -14.56 -11.57
CA THR A 87 9.98 -14.35 -10.14
C THR A 87 8.74 -14.59 -9.29
N LYS A 88 8.94 -14.68 -7.97
CA LYS A 88 7.86 -14.77 -6.99
C LYS A 88 7.09 -13.45 -6.92
N PRO A 89 5.75 -13.47 -6.92
CA PRO A 89 4.97 -12.26 -6.76
C PRO A 89 5.13 -11.72 -5.33
N VAL A 90 5.32 -10.40 -5.20
CA VAL A 90 5.31 -9.71 -3.91
C VAL A 90 3.94 -9.08 -3.69
N ILE A 91 3.32 -9.40 -2.56
CA ILE A 91 1.97 -8.95 -2.20
C ILE A 91 2.03 -8.17 -0.89
N ARG A 92 1.64 -6.89 -0.91
CA ARG A 92 1.43 -6.07 0.29
C ARG A 92 0.01 -6.26 0.80
N VAL A 93 -0.15 -6.60 2.08
CA VAL A 93 -1.47 -6.77 2.73
C VAL A 93 -1.53 -5.87 3.95
N GLY A 94 -2.47 -4.91 3.94
CA GLY A 94 -2.48 -3.84 4.93
C GLY A 94 -3.46 -2.72 4.62
N GLY A 95 -2.99 -1.48 4.60
CA GLY A 95 -3.80 -0.34 4.20
C GLY A 95 -4.65 0.25 5.31
N THR A 96 -5.47 1.24 4.96
CA THR A 96 -6.33 1.95 5.90
C THR A 96 -7.25 1.00 6.69
N SER A 97 -7.67 -0.10 6.07
CA SER A 97 -8.51 -1.10 6.75
C SER A 97 -7.84 -1.77 7.94
N LEU A 98 -6.52 -2.00 7.90
CA LEU A 98 -5.80 -2.56 9.04
C LEU A 98 -5.66 -1.53 10.17
N ASP A 99 -5.40 -0.26 9.82
CA ASP A 99 -5.35 0.83 10.79
C ASP A 99 -6.69 1.20 11.40
N HIS A 100 -7.78 0.84 10.71
CA HIS A 100 -9.13 0.92 11.25
C HIS A 100 -9.50 -0.29 12.13
N SER A 101 -8.59 -1.24 12.33
CA SER A 101 -8.84 -2.44 13.14
C SER A 101 -8.37 -2.29 14.59
N LEU A 102 -9.03 -3.02 15.49
CA LEU A 102 -8.53 -3.29 16.84
C LEU A 102 -7.47 -4.42 16.85
N GLY A 103 -7.17 -4.97 15.67
CA GLY A 103 -6.16 -6.00 15.42
C GLY A 103 -6.68 -7.43 15.61
N TYR A 104 -5.92 -8.27 16.30
CA TYR A 104 -6.19 -9.71 16.42
C TYR A 104 -7.08 -10.05 17.62
N ASP A 105 -8.07 -10.92 17.39
CA ASP A 105 -8.89 -11.55 18.43
C ASP A 105 -8.75 -13.09 18.34
N PRO A 106 -8.12 -13.75 19.33
CA PRO A 106 -7.89 -15.20 19.29
C PRO A 106 -9.15 -16.05 19.41
N ASP A 107 -10.22 -15.52 20.00
CA ASP A 107 -11.45 -16.25 20.25
C ASP A 107 -12.50 -16.00 19.16
N GLN A 108 -12.19 -15.13 18.19
CA GLN A 108 -13.08 -14.80 17.10
C GLN A 108 -13.28 -16.00 16.14
N PRO A 109 -14.53 -16.46 15.92
CA PRO A 109 -14.79 -17.62 15.08
C PRO A 109 -14.69 -17.32 13.57
N THR A 110 -14.88 -16.05 13.18
CA THR A 110 -14.80 -15.61 11.78
C THR A 110 -13.42 -15.08 11.44
N ALA A 111 -13.05 -15.10 10.15
CA ALA A 111 -11.79 -14.49 9.72
C ALA A 111 -11.76 -12.98 10.00
N ILE A 112 -12.87 -12.30 9.74
CA ILE A 112 -13.03 -10.88 10.01
C ILE A 112 -14.37 -10.66 10.69
N HIS A 113 -14.37 -9.87 11.76
CA HIS A 113 -15.58 -9.32 12.36
C HIS A 113 -15.63 -7.83 12.02
N VAL A 114 -16.78 -7.40 11.53
CA VAL A 114 -17.09 -5.99 11.28
C VAL A 114 -18.24 -5.63 12.20
N PRO A 115 -18.10 -4.59 13.05
CA PRO A 115 -19.19 -4.17 13.93
C PRO A 115 -20.44 -3.79 13.12
N GLU A 116 -21.61 -3.86 13.75
CA GLU A 116 -22.86 -3.44 13.11
C GLU A 116 -22.92 -1.91 12.92
N GLY A 117 -23.76 -1.44 11.99
CA GLY A 117 -24.06 -0.02 11.81
C GLY A 117 -22.92 0.81 11.19
N GLN A 118 -21.94 0.17 10.56
CA GLN A 118 -20.80 0.87 9.95
C GLN A 118 -21.24 1.67 8.72
N PRO A 119 -20.69 2.89 8.53
CA PRO A 119 -20.98 3.70 7.35
C PRO A 119 -20.45 3.05 6.07
N ALA A 120 -20.89 3.53 4.91
CA ALA A 120 -20.30 3.15 3.64
C ALA A 120 -18.82 3.54 3.60
N GLY A 121 -17.95 2.62 3.18
CA GLY A 121 -16.50 2.81 3.13
C GLY A 121 -15.75 1.71 3.87
N ILE A 122 -14.53 2.02 4.33
CA ILE A 122 -13.69 1.13 5.11
C ILE A 122 -14.21 1.14 6.57
N PRO A 123 -14.74 0.01 7.09
CA PRO A 123 -15.27 -0.03 8.45
C PRO A 123 -14.20 0.26 9.50
N SER A 124 -14.61 0.72 10.69
CA SER A 124 -13.72 0.90 11.84
C SER A 124 -14.02 -0.10 12.95
N ASN A 125 -13.07 -0.24 13.87
CA ASN A 125 -13.09 -1.19 14.98
C ASN A 125 -13.29 -2.65 14.54
N MET A 126 -12.80 -3.01 13.35
CA MET A 126 -12.83 -4.41 12.91
C MET A 126 -11.80 -5.26 13.67
N THR A 127 -12.00 -6.57 13.72
CA THR A 127 -11.05 -7.52 14.32
C THR A 127 -10.80 -8.69 13.37
N PHE A 128 -9.58 -9.21 13.42
CA PHE A 128 -9.11 -10.35 12.63
C PHE A 128 -9.00 -11.58 13.52
N GLY A 129 -9.63 -12.68 13.11
CA GLY A 129 -9.60 -13.94 13.84
C GLY A 129 -8.53 -14.90 13.30
N PRO A 130 -8.32 -16.05 13.96
CA PRO A 130 -7.27 -16.99 13.59
C PRO A 130 -7.34 -17.47 12.15
N SER A 131 -8.57 -17.68 11.64
CA SER A 131 -8.77 -18.19 10.28
C SER A 131 -8.30 -17.21 9.21
N TYR A 132 -8.27 -15.89 9.46
CA TYR A 132 -7.80 -14.88 8.49
C TYR A 132 -6.40 -15.17 7.95
N PHE A 133 -5.47 -15.53 8.84
CA PHE A 133 -4.08 -15.78 8.47
C PHE A 133 -3.90 -17.06 7.63
N GLU A 134 -4.91 -17.94 7.61
CA GLU A 134 -4.86 -19.16 6.80
C GLU A 134 -5.07 -18.88 5.31
N SER A 135 -5.68 -17.73 4.95
CA SER A 135 -5.79 -17.30 3.55
C SER A 135 -4.44 -17.13 2.86
N PHE A 136 -3.39 -16.78 3.61
CA PHE A 136 -2.07 -16.55 3.03
C PHE A 136 -1.46 -17.85 2.48
N THR A 137 -1.89 -19.00 2.99
CA THR A 137 -1.43 -20.31 2.49
C THR A 137 -1.91 -20.62 1.06
N ASN A 138 -2.92 -19.89 0.57
CA ASN A 138 -3.47 -20.10 -0.77
C ASN A 138 -2.56 -19.59 -1.89
N PHE A 139 -1.57 -18.74 -1.59
CA PHE A 139 -0.57 -18.27 -2.56
C PHE A 139 0.84 -18.69 -2.12
N PRO A 140 1.18 -19.98 -2.20
CA PRO A 140 2.41 -20.53 -1.61
C PRO A 140 3.69 -19.99 -2.25
N ASP A 141 3.64 -19.42 -3.46
CA ASP A 141 4.82 -18.86 -4.11
C ASP A 141 5.02 -17.36 -3.80
N ALA A 142 4.06 -16.73 -3.12
CA ALA A 142 4.12 -15.30 -2.84
C ALA A 142 5.08 -14.98 -1.68
N GLY A 143 5.73 -13.82 -1.80
CA GLY A 143 6.33 -13.12 -0.68
C GLY A 143 5.39 -11.99 -0.22
N TYR A 144 5.28 -11.79 1.09
CA TYR A 144 4.34 -10.83 1.67
C TYR A 144 5.05 -9.65 2.33
N ILE A 145 4.58 -8.45 2.01
CA ILE A 145 4.80 -7.27 2.84
C ILE A 145 3.58 -7.17 3.75
N LEU A 146 3.77 -7.38 5.06
CA LEU A 146 2.67 -7.37 6.02
C LEU A 146 2.66 -6.09 6.83
N ASP A 147 1.57 -5.34 6.73
CA ASP A 147 1.33 -4.26 7.66
C ASP A 147 0.98 -4.81 9.05
N ILE A 148 1.24 -4.00 10.07
CA ILE A 148 0.98 -4.27 11.48
C ILE A 148 0.02 -3.19 11.99
N PRO A 149 -1.08 -3.54 12.70
CA PRO A 149 -2.01 -2.56 13.25
C PRO A 149 -1.29 -1.60 14.19
N PHE A 150 -1.37 -0.30 13.92
CA PHE A 150 -0.60 0.69 14.68
C PHE A 150 -1.43 1.92 15.10
N SER A 151 -2.41 2.35 14.30
CA SER A 151 -3.22 3.55 14.54
C SER A 151 -3.87 3.65 15.94
N TYR A 152 -4.39 2.54 16.48
CA TYR A 152 -4.98 2.51 17.83
C TYR A 152 -3.96 2.47 18.98
N LYS A 153 -2.65 2.44 18.66
CA LYS A 153 -1.53 2.45 19.61
C LYS A 153 -1.58 1.32 20.66
N ASN A 154 -2.24 0.21 20.32
CA ASN A 154 -2.31 -0.98 21.16
C ASN A 154 -1.10 -1.89 20.91
N HIS A 155 0.01 -1.60 21.59
CA HIS A 155 1.27 -2.32 21.42
C HIS A 155 1.14 -3.84 21.58
N THR A 156 0.48 -4.27 22.65
CA THR A 156 0.29 -5.69 22.96
C THR A 156 -0.44 -6.41 21.83
N ASN A 157 -1.47 -5.77 21.26
CA ASN A 157 -2.18 -6.37 20.13
C ASN A 157 -1.32 -6.38 18.86
N SER A 158 -0.54 -5.33 18.57
CA SER A 158 0.41 -5.33 17.44
C SER A 158 1.36 -6.53 17.53
N LEU A 159 1.91 -6.80 18.72
CA LEU A 159 2.78 -7.96 18.99
C LEU A 159 2.04 -9.29 18.77
N HIS A 160 0.85 -9.45 19.34
CA HIS A 160 0.07 -10.68 19.19
C HIS A 160 -0.34 -10.94 17.74
N PHE A 161 -0.79 -9.90 17.03
CA PHE A 161 -1.19 -9.96 15.63
C PHE A 161 -0.03 -10.46 14.77
N ILE A 162 1.14 -9.83 14.89
CA ILE A 162 2.28 -10.18 14.03
C ILE A 162 2.86 -11.54 14.39
N ASP A 163 2.90 -11.92 15.66
CA ASP A 163 3.41 -13.22 16.10
C ASP A 163 2.54 -14.38 15.53
N VAL A 164 1.22 -14.22 15.54
CA VAL A 164 0.31 -15.18 14.89
C VAL A 164 0.47 -15.17 13.37
N ALA A 165 0.51 -13.99 12.75
CA ALA A 165 0.67 -13.85 11.30
C ALA A 165 1.96 -14.51 10.82
N TYR A 166 3.10 -14.16 11.43
CA TYR A 166 4.43 -14.66 11.09
C TYR A 166 4.52 -16.18 11.19
N ARG A 167 3.94 -16.77 12.26
CA ARG A 167 3.89 -18.22 12.44
C ARG A 167 2.99 -18.93 11.44
N LYS A 168 1.82 -18.37 11.11
CA LYS A 168 0.86 -18.97 10.18
C LYS A 168 1.27 -18.86 8.72
N ILE A 169 1.88 -17.72 8.35
CA ILE A 169 2.35 -17.44 6.99
C ILE A 169 3.70 -18.11 6.74
N GLY A 170 4.54 -18.20 7.77
CA GLY A 170 5.87 -18.77 7.71
C GLY A 170 6.91 -17.74 7.30
N ALA A 171 8.02 -17.69 8.06
CA ALA A 171 9.11 -16.72 7.88
C ALA A 171 9.63 -16.64 6.43
N GLY A 172 9.71 -17.78 5.72
CA GLY A 172 10.18 -17.84 4.33
C GLY A 172 9.27 -17.17 3.31
N HIS A 173 8.05 -16.79 3.70
CA HIS A 173 7.08 -16.07 2.89
C HIS A 173 6.95 -14.60 3.30
N ILE A 174 7.68 -14.14 4.33
CA ILE A 174 7.70 -12.73 4.72
C ILE A 174 8.80 -12.02 3.94
N TYR A 175 8.39 -11.14 3.04
CA TYR A 175 9.29 -10.26 2.30
C TYR A 175 9.69 -9.05 3.14
N ALA A 176 8.71 -8.42 3.78
CA ALA A 176 8.94 -7.35 4.74
C ALA A 176 7.74 -7.17 5.70
N LEU A 177 7.96 -6.38 6.75
CA LEU A 177 6.98 -5.95 7.74
C LEU A 177 6.88 -4.42 7.68
N GLU A 178 5.67 -3.90 7.79
CA GLU A 178 5.38 -2.47 7.76
C GLU A 178 4.61 -2.08 9.04
N LEU A 179 5.07 -1.06 9.78
CA LEU A 179 4.40 -0.62 10.99
C LEU A 179 3.50 0.59 10.70
N GLY A 180 2.20 0.32 10.57
CA GLY A 180 1.17 1.30 10.26
C GLY A 180 1.17 1.74 8.79
N ASN A 181 -0.01 2.09 8.28
CA ASN A 181 -0.23 2.58 6.93
C ASN A 181 -0.44 4.10 6.92
N GLU A 182 0.21 4.79 5.98
CA GLU A 182 0.03 6.25 5.76
C GLU A 182 0.08 7.05 7.07
N VAL A 183 1.07 6.74 7.92
CA VAL A 183 1.14 7.20 9.32
C VAL A 183 1.11 8.73 9.44
N ASN A 184 1.53 9.44 8.40
CA ASN A 184 1.46 10.90 8.30
C ASN A 184 0.01 11.47 8.27
N LEU A 185 -1.00 10.61 8.11
CA LEU A 185 -2.41 10.97 8.18
C LEU A 185 -3.03 10.75 9.57
N TYR A 186 -2.26 10.22 10.52
CA TYR A 186 -2.76 10.01 11.88
C TYR A 186 -2.99 11.36 12.56
N ARG A 187 -4.21 11.60 13.05
CA ARG A 187 -4.64 12.89 13.61
C ARG A 187 -4.58 12.95 15.14
N GLN A 188 -4.02 11.94 15.83
CA GLN A 188 -4.14 11.83 17.28
C GLN A 188 -2.86 11.45 18.02
N PRO A 189 -2.37 12.29 18.96
CA PRO A 189 -2.77 13.69 19.16
C PRO A 189 -2.44 14.55 17.92
N LEU A 190 -3.04 15.74 17.81
CA LEU A 190 -2.87 16.61 16.61
C LEU A 190 -1.42 17.08 16.39
N ASP A 191 -0.61 17.08 17.45
CA ASP A 191 0.81 17.42 17.46
C ASP A 191 1.74 16.21 17.28
N TRP A 192 1.19 15.02 17.04
CA TRP A 192 1.99 13.81 16.83
C TRP A 192 2.91 13.99 15.62
N SER A 193 4.21 13.89 15.89
CA SER A 193 5.28 14.27 14.98
C SER A 193 6.02 13.05 14.42
N ILE A 194 6.93 13.31 13.48
CA ILE A 194 7.87 12.29 12.98
C ILE A 194 8.75 11.75 14.10
N ALA A 195 9.15 12.59 15.06
CA ALA A 195 9.99 12.17 16.17
C ALA A 195 9.22 11.18 17.08
N ASP A 196 7.93 11.44 17.31
CA ASP A 196 7.06 10.53 18.06
C ASP A 196 6.90 9.19 17.34
N TYR A 197 6.67 9.23 16.02
CA TYR A 197 6.60 8.01 15.22
C TYR A 197 7.89 7.21 15.25
N VAL A 198 9.03 7.87 15.02
CA VAL A 198 10.34 7.21 15.04
C VAL A 198 10.61 6.57 16.40
N SER A 199 10.29 7.27 17.49
CA SER A 199 10.43 6.72 18.85
C SER A 199 9.57 5.47 19.04
N GLN A 200 8.30 5.53 18.66
CA GLN A 200 7.38 4.40 18.74
C GLN A 200 7.79 3.24 17.82
N TRP A 201 8.17 3.55 16.59
CA TRP A 201 8.63 2.59 15.60
C TRP A 201 9.85 1.84 16.11
N THR A 202 10.82 2.54 16.70
CA THR A 202 12.03 1.90 17.27
C THR A 202 11.68 0.92 18.37
N VAL A 203 10.76 1.28 19.27
CA VAL A 203 10.31 0.40 20.36
C VAL A 203 9.52 -0.79 19.81
N TRP A 204 8.49 -0.55 19.00
CA TRP A 204 7.63 -1.60 18.44
C TRP A 204 8.43 -2.59 17.62
N THR A 205 9.28 -2.10 16.71
CA THR A 205 10.05 -2.98 15.83
C THR A 205 11.10 -3.79 16.58
N SER A 206 11.72 -3.22 17.63
CA SER A 206 12.61 -3.95 18.54
C SER A 206 11.87 -5.09 19.25
N ASP A 207 10.72 -4.81 19.85
CA ASP A 207 9.96 -5.79 20.62
C ASP A 207 9.35 -6.87 19.73
N ILE A 208 8.87 -6.50 18.54
CA ILE A 208 8.42 -7.44 17.51
C ILE A 208 9.59 -8.30 17.04
N ALA A 209 10.74 -7.71 16.76
CA ALA A 209 11.91 -8.45 16.32
C ALA A 209 12.34 -9.50 17.35
N ALA A 210 12.37 -9.11 18.63
CA ALA A 210 12.63 -10.01 19.74
C ALA A 210 11.59 -11.13 19.85
N SER A 211 10.30 -10.81 19.73
CA SER A 211 9.20 -11.80 19.78
C SER A 211 9.27 -12.81 18.63
N LEU A 212 9.67 -12.38 17.44
CA LEU A 212 9.78 -13.23 16.25
C LEU A 212 11.12 -13.98 16.18
N GLY A 213 12.07 -13.66 17.06
CA GLY A 213 13.43 -14.19 17.02
C GLY A 213 14.22 -13.77 15.78
N VAL A 214 13.88 -12.62 15.18
CA VAL A 214 14.63 -12.04 14.06
C VAL A 214 15.69 -11.10 14.62
N GLY A 215 16.96 -11.30 14.21
CA GLY A 215 18.07 -10.47 14.68
C GLY A 215 18.01 -9.05 14.12
N ASN A 216 18.69 -8.10 14.76
CA ASN A 216 18.73 -6.69 14.32
C ASN A 216 19.34 -6.50 12.92
N ASP A 217 20.14 -7.46 12.45
CA ASP A 217 20.72 -7.45 11.09
C ASP A 217 19.75 -8.02 10.03
N THR A 218 18.57 -8.48 10.45
CA THR A 218 17.56 -9.04 9.54
C THR A 218 16.87 -7.91 8.80
N ARG A 219 16.99 -7.94 7.47
CA ARG A 219 16.39 -6.97 6.56
C ARG A 219 14.89 -7.26 6.38
N VAL A 220 14.12 -7.10 7.45
CA VAL A 220 12.71 -7.49 7.47
C VAL A 220 11.77 -6.29 7.51
N TRP A 221 12.27 -5.07 7.72
CA TRP A 221 11.41 -3.90 7.87
C TRP A 221 11.33 -3.07 6.58
N GLN A 222 10.10 -2.77 6.16
CA GLN A 222 9.81 -1.73 5.19
C GLN A 222 9.87 -0.35 5.88
N ALA A 223 10.29 0.67 5.13
CA ALA A 223 10.21 2.05 5.55
C ALA A 223 8.76 2.48 5.84
N ALA A 224 8.58 3.59 6.55
CA ALA A 224 7.26 4.14 6.83
C ALA A 224 6.42 4.33 5.56
N ALA A 225 5.20 3.79 5.52
CA ALA A 225 4.23 4.11 4.49
C ALA A 225 3.67 5.51 4.74
N THR A 226 3.81 6.41 3.77
CA THR A 226 3.26 7.76 3.81
C THR A 226 2.39 8.05 2.60
N SER A 227 1.33 8.84 2.80
CA SER A 227 0.46 9.30 1.73
C SER A 227 0.85 10.69 1.24
N VAL A 228 0.71 10.90 -0.05
CA VAL A 228 0.64 12.23 -0.67
C VAL A 228 -0.69 12.34 -1.40
N ASN A 229 -1.69 12.90 -0.74
CA ASN A 229 -2.99 13.11 -1.35
C ASN A 229 -3.28 14.61 -1.50
N PRO A 230 -3.00 15.20 -2.69
CA PRO A 230 -3.27 16.61 -2.94
C PRO A 230 -4.76 16.97 -2.97
N LEU A 231 -5.66 15.98 -2.92
CA LEU A 231 -7.11 16.16 -2.93
C LEU A 231 -7.74 16.11 -1.52
N LEU A 232 -6.98 15.78 -0.47
CA LEU A 232 -7.47 15.88 0.91
C LEU A 232 -7.54 17.35 1.33
N SER A 233 -8.68 17.76 1.91
CA SER A 233 -8.82 19.11 2.46
C SER A 233 -7.77 19.34 3.56
N GLY A 234 -6.93 20.36 3.40
CA GLY A 234 -5.83 20.65 4.31
C GLY A 234 -4.48 20.02 3.94
N TYR A 235 -4.34 19.44 2.74
CA TYR A 235 -3.05 19.01 2.20
C TYR A 235 -2.07 20.19 2.13
N GLN A 236 -0.92 20.05 2.80
CA GLN A 236 0.23 20.93 2.65
C GLN A 236 1.29 20.16 1.86
N PRO A 237 1.70 20.61 0.67
CA PRO A 237 2.75 19.96 -0.12
C PRO A 237 4.13 19.96 0.57
N ASP A 238 4.28 20.74 1.63
CA ASP A 238 5.46 20.80 2.50
C ASP A 238 5.18 20.18 3.88
N ASN A 239 4.51 19.02 3.93
CA ASN A 239 4.45 18.29 5.18
C ASN A 239 5.86 17.79 5.52
N SER A 240 6.24 17.86 6.80
CA SER A 240 7.55 17.44 7.28
C SER A 240 7.82 15.93 7.05
N TRP A 241 6.77 15.15 6.73
CA TRP A 241 6.71 13.69 6.62
C TRP A 241 7.34 13.13 5.35
N GLN A 242 8.55 13.59 5.03
CA GLN A 242 9.34 13.05 3.94
C GLN A 242 10.17 11.85 4.40
N ILE A 243 10.30 10.83 3.54
CA ILE A 243 11.10 9.63 3.83
C ILE A 243 12.53 9.97 4.29
N PRO A 244 13.28 10.90 3.65
CA PRO A 244 14.62 11.27 4.13
C PRO A 244 14.63 11.83 5.56
N THR A 245 13.59 12.58 5.95
CA THR A 245 13.45 13.15 7.29
C THR A 245 13.20 12.06 8.32
N ILE A 246 12.33 11.09 8.02
CA ILE A 246 12.07 9.92 8.86
C ILE A 246 13.36 9.13 9.08
N PHE A 247 14.11 8.86 8.00
CA PHE A 247 15.38 8.14 8.08
C PHE A 247 16.41 8.88 8.94
N LYS A 248 16.54 10.19 8.75
CA LYS A 248 17.45 11.03 9.54
C LYS A 248 17.10 11.01 11.02
N ASN A 249 15.82 11.17 11.37
CA ASN A 249 15.37 11.20 12.76
C ASN A 249 15.51 9.84 13.44
N GLY A 250 15.26 8.74 12.73
CA GLY A 250 15.41 7.39 13.28
C GLY A 250 16.80 6.79 13.20
N ALA A 251 17.80 7.57 12.76
CA ALA A 251 19.13 7.05 12.42
C ALA A 251 19.07 5.79 11.53
N LEU A 252 18.04 5.71 10.66
CA LEU A 252 17.81 4.55 9.80
C LEU A 252 18.75 4.64 8.60
N VAL A 253 19.35 3.51 8.25
CA VAL A 253 20.17 3.37 7.06
C VAL A 253 19.37 2.69 5.96
N LYS A 254 19.31 3.32 4.78
CA LYS A 254 18.80 2.66 3.59
C LYS A 254 19.77 1.56 3.21
N ASP A 255 19.33 0.33 3.36
CA ASP A 255 20.06 -0.80 2.85
C ASP A 255 20.04 -0.79 1.31
N ARG A 256 21.22 -0.97 0.72
CA ARG A 256 21.34 -1.10 -0.74
C ARG A 256 21.34 -2.59 -1.03
N HIS A 257 20.37 -3.03 -1.84
CA HIS A 257 20.42 -4.35 -2.43
C HIS A 257 21.77 -4.52 -3.15
N HIS A 258 22.65 -5.32 -2.57
CA HIS A 258 23.74 -5.94 -3.30
C HIS A 258 23.16 -7.21 -3.92
N HIS A 259 22.61 -7.06 -5.12
CA HIS A 259 22.43 -8.18 -6.03
C HIS A 259 23.72 -8.37 -6.83
#